data_AF-A0A1C0A7I9-F1
#
_entry.id   AF-A0A1C0A7I9-F1
#
_cell.length_a   1.000
_cell.length_b   1.000
_cell.length_c   1.000
_cell.angle_alpha   90.00
_cell.angle_beta   90.00
_cell.angle_gamma   90.00
#
_symmetry.space_group_name_H-M   'P 1'
#
loop_
_entity.id
_entity.type
_entity.pdbx_description
1 polymer ?
#
loop_
_entity_poly.entity_id
_entity_poly.type
_entity_poly.pdbx_seq_one_letter_code
_entity_poly.pdbx_strand_id
1 'polypeptide(L)'
;MVSVDTRVEGSGNSGIIFNYFDKNNYSLLCIETKYSHNYYKLSKKVNGEFDQNNEWIEGTNYINDGMNNIKLVQKVNKIHIYINENQVAVEDINQYSAGIKVGLFVTTYDDITGVVVGRFDNFEVAGYMAETQAQISLNRISSNDSIKSVEEGSIK
;
A
#
# COMPACT_ATOMS: atom_id res chain seq x y z
N MET A 1 1.14 0.52 5.76
CA MET A 1 -0.31 0.30 5.66
C MET A 1 -0.90 1.48 4.93
N VAL A 2 -1.79 1.21 3.98
CA VAL A 2 -2.57 2.21 3.25
C VAL A 2 -4.01 1.75 3.26
N SER A 3 -4.95 2.65 3.53
CA SER A 3 -6.38 2.37 3.53
C SER A 3 -7.12 3.52 2.90
N VAL A 4 -8.20 3.24 2.17
CA VAL A 4 -9.12 4.26 1.66
C VAL A 4 -10.49 3.65 1.43
N ASP A 5 -11.53 4.44 1.64
CA ASP A 5 -12.85 4.11 1.14
C ASP A 5 -12.97 4.69 -0.27
N THR A 6 -13.34 3.86 -1.23
CA THR A 6 -13.45 4.28 -2.64
C THR A 6 -14.72 3.77 -3.30
N ARG A 7 -15.23 4.57 -4.23
CA ARG A 7 -16.31 4.21 -5.16
C ARG A 7 -16.03 4.80 -6.53
N VAL A 8 -16.42 4.09 -7.57
CA VAL A 8 -16.36 4.59 -8.94
C VAL A 8 -17.76 4.64 -9.55
N GLU A 9 -18.06 5.75 -10.23
CA GLU A 9 -19.28 5.95 -10.99
C GLU A 9 -18.94 5.93 -12.49
N GLY A 10 -19.78 5.24 -13.28
CA GLY A 10 -19.52 4.97 -14.69
C GLY A 10 -18.68 3.71 -14.91
N SER A 11 -18.34 3.42 -16.16
CA SER A 11 -17.50 2.26 -16.52
C SER A 11 -16.02 2.63 -16.34
N GLY A 12 -15.57 2.68 -15.10
CA GLY A 12 -14.20 3.02 -14.77
C GLY A 12 -13.69 2.26 -13.56
N ASN A 13 -12.47 2.60 -13.17
CA ASN A 13 -11.73 1.94 -12.11
C ASN A 13 -11.21 2.98 -11.13
N SER A 14 -11.16 2.62 -9.85
CA SER A 14 -10.56 3.46 -8.82
C SER A 14 -9.70 2.62 -7.89
N GLY A 15 -8.73 3.26 -7.24
CA GLY A 15 -8.00 2.59 -6.17
C GLY A 15 -6.73 3.29 -5.73
N ILE A 16 -5.77 2.49 -5.25
CA ILE A 16 -4.53 2.96 -4.65
C ILE A 16 -3.35 2.71 -5.60
N ILE A 17 -2.54 3.75 -5.80
CA ILE A 17 -1.16 3.61 -6.30
C ILE A 17 -0.22 3.53 -5.10
N PHE A 18 0.70 2.57 -5.11
CA PHE A 18 1.61 2.33 -3.98
C PHE A 18 2.95 1.77 -4.46
N ASN A 19 3.95 1.80 -3.58
CA ASN A 19 5.36 1.56 -3.96
C ASN A 19 5.77 2.39 -5.17
N TYR A 20 5.29 3.63 -5.25
CA TYR A 20 5.60 4.53 -6.35
C TYR A 20 7.04 5.03 -6.21
N PHE A 21 7.92 4.54 -7.07
CA PHE A 21 9.29 5.01 -7.17
C PHE A 21 9.39 6.12 -8.23
N ASP A 22 8.88 5.85 -9.42
CA ASP A 22 8.78 6.78 -10.55
C ASP A 22 7.63 6.37 -11.50
N LYS A 23 7.47 7.08 -12.62
CA LYS A 23 6.41 6.84 -13.62
C LYS A 23 6.50 5.49 -14.36
N ASN A 24 7.61 4.78 -14.20
CA ASN A 24 7.92 3.50 -14.82
C ASN A 24 7.92 2.35 -13.81
N ASN A 25 7.89 2.66 -12.50
CA ASN A 25 8.06 1.72 -11.40
C ASN A 25 7.07 2.01 -10.27
N TYR A 26 5.93 1.32 -10.28
CA TYR A 26 4.87 1.45 -9.27
C TYR A 26 3.91 0.26 -9.29
N SER A 27 3.10 0.13 -8.24
CA SER A 27 2.00 -0.85 -8.18
C SER A 27 0.65 -0.14 -8.07
N LEU A 28 -0.39 -0.79 -8.61
CA LEU A 28 -1.78 -0.34 -8.53
C LEU A 28 -2.63 -1.46 -7.93
N LEU A 29 -3.46 -1.14 -6.96
CA LEU A 29 -4.62 -1.95 -6.62
C LEU A 29 -5.85 -1.17 -7.10
N CYS A 30 -6.58 -1.71 -8.07
CA CYS A 30 -7.87 -1.17 -8.51
C CYS A 30 -9.02 -2.09 -8.13
N ILE A 31 -10.18 -1.46 -7.94
CA ILE A 31 -11.48 -2.10 -8.01
C ILE A 31 -12.23 -1.59 -9.24
N GLU A 32 -13.01 -2.49 -9.83
CA GLU A 32 -13.99 -2.21 -10.88
C GLU A 32 -15.36 -2.67 -10.37
N THR A 33 -16.34 -1.77 -10.43
CA THR A 33 -17.75 -2.09 -10.17
C THR A 33 -18.51 -1.92 -11.47
N LYS A 34 -18.86 -3.03 -12.14
CA LYS A 34 -19.52 -3.00 -13.46
C LYS A 34 -20.78 -3.85 -13.45
N TYR A 35 -21.93 -3.19 -13.42
CA TYR A 35 -23.26 -3.81 -13.50
C TYR A 35 -23.47 -4.96 -12.50
N SER A 36 -23.18 -6.19 -12.91
CA SER A 36 -23.40 -7.43 -12.17
C SER A 36 -22.12 -8.06 -11.64
N HIS A 37 -20.95 -7.59 -12.06
CA HIS A 37 -19.68 -8.18 -11.67
C HIS A 37 -18.77 -7.12 -11.08
N ASN A 38 -18.21 -7.48 -9.93
CA ASN A 38 -17.22 -6.67 -9.25
C ASN A 38 -15.89 -7.37 -9.34
N TYR A 39 -14.84 -6.64 -9.73
CA TYR A 39 -13.51 -7.20 -9.88
C TYR A 39 -12.48 -6.36 -9.13
N TYR A 40 -11.37 -6.98 -8.78
CA TYR A 40 -10.17 -6.27 -8.35
C TYR A 40 -8.97 -6.78 -9.12
N LYS A 41 -7.94 -5.93 -9.20
CA LYS A 41 -6.68 -6.29 -9.85
C LYS A 41 -5.52 -5.60 -9.16
N LEU A 42 -4.49 -6.38 -8.86
CA LEU A 42 -3.17 -5.87 -8.53
C LEU A 42 -2.36 -5.78 -9.82
N SER A 43 -1.95 -4.59 -10.24
CA SER A 43 -1.05 -4.39 -11.38
C SER A 43 0.31 -3.91 -10.90
N LYS A 44 1.39 -4.40 -11.53
CA LYS A 44 2.76 -3.94 -11.26
C LYS A 44 3.33 -3.37 -12.54
N LYS A 45 3.90 -2.17 -12.49
CA LYS A 45 4.65 -1.57 -13.58
C LYS A 45 6.13 -1.59 -13.21
N VAL A 46 6.95 -2.21 -14.04
CA VAL A 46 8.39 -2.33 -13.84
C VAL A 46 9.08 -1.93 -15.13
N ASN A 47 10.04 -1.00 -15.05
CA ASN A 47 10.77 -0.48 -16.20
C ASN A 47 9.87 0.03 -17.35
N GLY A 48 8.70 0.55 -17.02
CA GLY A 48 7.77 1.14 -17.99
C GLY A 48 6.70 0.18 -18.49
N GLU A 49 6.79 -1.11 -18.17
CA GLU A 49 5.87 -2.14 -18.65
C GLU A 49 5.02 -2.70 -17.52
N PHE A 50 3.73 -2.91 -17.78
CA PHE A 50 2.86 -3.61 -16.85
C PHE A 50 3.05 -5.12 -16.96
N ASP A 51 3.11 -5.80 -15.82
CA ASP A 51 3.09 -7.26 -15.76
C ASP A 51 1.80 -7.78 -16.40
N GLN A 52 1.96 -8.56 -17.46
CA GLN A 52 0.84 -9.06 -18.26
C GLN A 52 0.16 -10.28 -17.61
N ASN A 53 0.78 -10.89 -16.60
CA ASN A 53 0.20 -12.08 -15.94
C ASN A 53 -0.88 -11.70 -14.91
N ASN A 54 -1.09 -10.41 -14.66
CA ASN A 54 -2.05 -9.96 -13.67
C ASN A 54 -3.46 -9.94 -14.28
N GLU A 55 -4.26 -10.92 -13.92
CA GLU A 55 -5.66 -11.01 -14.34
C GLU A 55 -6.59 -10.26 -13.38
N TRP A 56 -7.78 -9.91 -13.88
CA TRP A 56 -8.86 -9.42 -13.05
C TRP A 56 -9.43 -10.59 -12.24
N ILE A 57 -9.51 -10.42 -10.93
CA ILE A 57 -10.04 -11.43 -10.03
C ILE A 57 -11.46 -11.05 -9.65
N GLU A 58 -12.39 -11.99 -9.76
CA GLU A 58 -13.77 -11.78 -9.35
C GLU A 58 -13.84 -11.49 -7.85
N GLY A 59 -14.49 -10.38 -7.52
CA GLY A 59 -14.62 -9.82 -6.17
C GLY A 59 -16.07 -9.74 -5.69
N THR A 60 -17.01 -10.44 -6.32
CA THR A 60 -18.46 -10.40 -6.02
C THR A 60 -18.79 -10.64 -4.54
N ASN A 61 -17.97 -11.41 -3.82
CA ASN A 61 -18.14 -11.66 -2.38
C ASN A 61 -17.55 -10.59 -1.45
N TYR A 62 -16.76 -9.65 -2.00
CA TYR A 62 -15.97 -8.71 -1.22
C TYR A 62 -16.25 -7.25 -1.58
N ILE A 63 -16.74 -6.98 -2.79
CA ILE A 63 -16.97 -5.65 -3.34
C ILE A 63 -18.47 -5.44 -3.51
N ASN A 64 -18.96 -4.27 -3.13
CA ASN A 64 -20.34 -3.82 -3.31
C ASN A 64 -20.42 -2.58 -4.23
N ASP A 65 -21.61 -2.21 -4.69
CA ASP A 65 -21.82 -1.07 -5.61
C ASP A 65 -21.65 0.31 -4.95
N GLY A 66 -21.52 0.33 -3.61
CA GLY A 66 -21.35 1.52 -2.79
C GLY A 66 -19.89 1.86 -2.54
N MET A 67 -19.62 2.40 -1.35
CA MET A 67 -18.24 2.62 -0.89
C MET A 67 -17.61 1.29 -0.47
N ASN A 68 -16.40 1.06 -0.94
CA ASN A 68 -15.60 -0.10 -0.59
C ASN A 68 -14.34 0.36 0.12
N ASN A 69 -14.07 -0.22 1.29
CA ASN A 69 -12.78 -0.04 1.93
C ASN A 69 -11.74 -0.93 1.23
N ILE A 70 -10.68 -0.34 0.68
CA ILE A 70 -9.52 -1.08 0.19
C ILE A 70 -8.33 -0.79 1.10
N LYS A 71 -7.66 -1.85 1.53
CA LYS A 71 -6.54 -1.75 2.48
C LYS A 71 -5.39 -2.65 2.07
N LEU A 72 -4.20 -2.07 2.17
CA LEU A 72 -2.91 -2.68 1.84
C LEU A 72 -2.03 -2.71 3.08
N VAL A 73 -1.55 -3.89 3.46
CA VAL A 73 -0.57 -4.05 4.54
C VAL A 73 0.69 -4.70 3.98
N GLN A 74 1.71 -3.88 3.74
CA GLN A 74 3.02 -4.37 3.35
C GLN A 74 3.88 -4.70 4.58
N LYS A 75 4.43 -5.91 4.59
CA LYS A 75 5.41 -6.40 5.57
C LYS A 75 6.59 -6.97 4.81
N VAL A 76 7.74 -6.31 4.89
CA VAL A 76 8.93 -6.69 4.12
C VAL A 76 8.58 -6.78 2.62
N ASN A 77 8.75 -7.95 2.01
CA ASN A 77 8.51 -8.23 0.60
C ASN A 77 7.12 -8.82 0.32
N LYS A 78 6.22 -8.82 1.30
CA LYS A 78 4.84 -9.29 1.13
C LYS A 78 3.85 -8.17 1.29
N ILE A 79 2.79 -8.20 0.50
CA ILE A 79 1.64 -7.34 0.66
C ILE A 79 0.38 -8.15 0.86
N HIS A 80 -0.35 -7.81 1.93
CA HIS A 80 -1.66 -8.35 2.22
C HIS A 80 -2.71 -7.36 1.71
N ILE A 81 -3.65 -7.86 0.91
CA ILE A 81 -4.71 -7.07 0.30
C ILE A 81 -6.02 -7.40 1.00
N TYR A 82 -6.72 -6.35 1.42
CA TYR A 82 -8.03 -6.43 2.05
C TYR A 82 -9.03 -5.58 1.29
N ILE A 83 -10.25 -6.11 1.14
CA ILE A 83 -11.40 -5.39 0.60
C ILE A 83 -12.57 -5.61 1.56
N ASN A 84 -13.17 -4.52 2.04
CA ASN A 84 -14.24 -4.54 3.05
C ASN A 84 -13.87 -5.47 4.22
N GLU A 85 -12.69 -5.25 4.78
CA GLU A 85 -12.08 -6.01 5.90
C GLU A 85 -11.70 -7.47 5.60
N ASN A 86 -12.12 -8.05 4.48
CA ASN A 86 -11.78 -9.41 4.08
C ASN A 86 -10.41 -9.45 3.41
N GLN A 87 -9.51 -10.33 3.86
CA GLN A 87 -8.24 -10.55 3.16
C GLN A 87 -8.51 -11.33 1.87
N VAL A 88 -8.24 -10.71 0.71
CA VAL A 88 -8.52 -11.32 -0.60
C VAL A 88 -7.26 -11.92 -1.24
N ALA A 89 -6.07 -11.43 -0.90
CA ALA A 89 -4.82 -11.93 -1.47
C ALA A 89 -3.59 -11.64 -0.58
N VAL A 90 -2.52 -12.38 -0.82
CA VAL A 90 -1.17 -12.15 -0.28
C VAL A 90 -0.18 -12.33 -1.41
N GLU A 91 0.56 -11.27 -1.74
CA GLU A 91 1.41 -11.22 -2.93
C GLU A 91 2.84 -10.84 -2.57
N ASP A 92 3.81 -11.35 -3.33
CA ASP A 92 5.19 -10.89 -3.25
C ASP A 92 5.35 -9.57 -4.00
N ILE A 93 6.11 -8.63 -3.41
CA ILE A 93 6.35 -7.31 -3.99
C ILE A 93 7.79 -6.84 -3.81
N ASN A 94 8.27 -6.11 -4.81
CA ASN A 94 9.57 -5.45 -4.74
C ASN A 94 9.55 -4.35 -3.68
N GLN A 95 10.65 -4.24 -2.94
CA GLN A 95 10.89 -3.12 -2.05
C GLN A 95 11.76 -2.08 -2.74
N TYR A 96 11.37 -0.82 -2.61
CA TYR A 96 12.22 0.30 -2.99
C TYR A 96 12.78 0.94 -1.72
N SER A 97 14.12 1.05 -1.65
CA SER A 97 14.83 1.60 -0.49
C SER A 97 14.62 3.10 -0.30
N ALA A 98 14.19 3.81 -1.35
CA ALA A 98 14.00 5.26 -1.36
C ALA A 98 12.70 5.74 -0.70
N GLY A 99 12.02 4.87 0.06
CA GLY A 99 10.75 5.17 0.73
C GLY A 99 9.53 4.82 -0.12
N ILE A 100 8.37 4.75 0.56
CA ILE A 100 7.10 4.34 -0.04
C ILE A 100 6.29 5.61 -0.32
N LYS A 101 6.06 5.93 -1.60
CA LYS A 101 5.04 6.92 -2.00
C LYS A 101 3.75 6.20 -2.35
N VAL A 102 2.64 6.81 -1.98
CA VAL A 102 1.29 6.29 -2.14
C VAL A 102 0.37 7.39 -2.63
N GLY A 103 -0.71 7.01 -3.29
CA GLY A 103 -1.69 7.95 -3.81
C GLY A 103 -2.97 7.24 -4.25
N LEU A 104 -3.86 8.02 -4.84
CA LEU A 104 -5.16 7.57 -5.33
C LEU A 104 -5.21 7.76 -6.85
N PHE A 105 -5.97 6.92 -7.54
CA PHE A 105 -6.15 7.07 -8.99
C PHE A 105 -7.55 6.68 -9.44
N VAL A 106 -7.94 7.26 -10.59
CA VAL A 106 -9.15 6.93 -11.34
C VAL A 106 -8.74 6.73 -12.79
N THR A 107 -9.21 5.66 -13.44
CA THR A 107 -8.83 5.36 -14.83
C THR A 107 -9.92 4.60 -15.58
N THR A 108 -9.91 4.73 -16.91
CA THR A 108 -10.57 3.84 -17.85
C THR A 108 -9.50 2.96 -18.51
N TYR A 109 -9.72 1.65 -18.64
CA TYR A 109 -8.80 0.77 -19.37
C TYR A 109 -9.23 0.53 -20.82
N ASP A 110 -10.52 0.63 -21.11
CA ASP A 110 -11.06 0.53 -22.47
C ASP A 110 -11.24 1.93 -23.09
N ASP A 111 -11.42 1.97 -24.41
CA ASP A 111 -11.81 3.16 -25.20
C ASP A 111 -13.27 3.56 -24.92
N ILE A 112 -13.59 3.77 -23.64
CA ILE A 112 -14.92 4.12 -23.17
C ILE A 112 -15.08 5.61 -23.36
N THR A 113 -16.13 5.98 -24.10
CA THR A 113 -16.58 7.37 -24.17
C THR A 113 -17.45 7.66 -22.94
N GLY A 114 -17.06 8.63 -22.13
CA GLY A 114 -17.84 9.00 -20.94
C GLY A 114 -17.03 9.70 -19.86
N VAL A 115 -17.73 10.16 -18.83
CA VAL A 115 -17.12 10.70 -17.61
C VAL A 115 -17.04 9.58 -16.58
N VAL A 116 -15.86 9.36 -16.01
CA VAL A 116 -15.67 8.51 -14.84
C VAL A 116 -15.42 9.39 -13.63
N VAL A 117 -16.14 9.12 -12.55
CA VAL A 117 -15.98 9.84 -11.29
C VAL A 117 -15.55 8.85 -10.22
N GLY A 118 -14.34 9.03 -9.68
CA GLY A 118 -13.91 8.34 -8.47
C GLY A 118 -14.17 9.21 -7.24
N ARG A 119 -14.70 8.60 -6.19
CA ARG A 119 -14.90 9.23 -4.88
C ARG A 119 -14.04 8.51 -3.86
N PHE A 120 -13.36 9.28 -3.03
CA PHE A 120 -12.48 8.78 -2.00
C PHE A 120 -12.81 9.42 -0.67
N ASP A 121 -12.75 8.64 0.39
CA ASP A 121 -12.88 9.10 1.78
C ASP A 121 -11.96 8.28 2.69
N ASN A 122 -11.72 8.75 3.91
CA ASN A 122 -10.94 8.04 4.93
C ASN A 122 -9.57 7.53 4.43
N PHE A 123 -8.85 8.34 3.65
CA PHE A 123 -7.51 7.99 3.17
C PHE A 123 -6.49 8.04 4.31
N GLU A 124 -5.95 6.87 4.67
CA GLU A 124 -4.98 6.72 5.74
C GLU A 124 -3.71 6.04 5.23
N VAL A 125 -2.57 6.54 5.70
CA VAL A 125 -1.25 5.97 5.45
C VAL A 125 -0.50 5.88 6.77
N ALA A 126 -0.13 4.67 7.17
CA ALA A 126 0.68 4.43 8.36
C ALA A 126 1.91 3.59 7.99
N GLY A 127 3.09 4.01 8.42
CA GLY A 127 4.34 3.29 8.16
C GLY A 127 5.28 3.41 9.35
N TYR A 128 6.16 2.43 9.49
CA TYR A 128 7.28 2.55 10.41
C TYR A 128 8.42 3.21 9.65
N MET A 129 8.86 4.36 10.14
CA MET A 129 10.20 4.83 9.82
C MET A 129 11.15 3.79 10.43
N ALA A 130 11.92 3.08 9.60
CA ALA A 130 13.04 2.36 10.15
C ALA A 130 13.96 3.41 10.77
N GLU A 131 13.94 3.54 12.10
CA GLU A 131 15.09 4.11 12.78
C GLU A 131 16.27 3.28 12.31
N THR A 132 17.18 3.91 11.56
CA THR A 132 18.41 3.28 11.09
C THR A 132 18.97 2.49 12.27
N GLN A 133 19.19 1.18 12.12
CA GLN A 133 19.70 0.33 13.21
C GLN A 133 21.01 0.88 13.84
N ALA A 134 21.69 1.81 13.14
CA ALA A 134 22.75 2.65 13.66
C ALA A 134 22.33 3.49 14.89
N GLN A 135 21.16 4.13 14.90
CA GLN A 135 20.69 4.96 16.02
C GLN A 135 20.34 4.12 17.25
N ILE A 136 19.71 2.94 17.05
CA ILE A 136 19.36 2.02 18.14
C ILE A 136 20.63 1.42 18.77
N SER A 137 21.64 1.11 17.94
CA SER A 137 22.94 0.64 18.43
C SER A 137 23.70 1.73 19.19
N LEU A 138 23.70 2.97 18.69
CA LEU A 138 24.34 4.11 19.34
C LEU A 138 23.68 4.46 20.68
N ASN A 139 22.34 4.47 20.74
CA ASN A 139 21.60 4.76 21.97
C ASN A 139 21.79 3.69 23.06
N ARG A 140 21.97 2.42 22.66
CA ARG A 140 22.29 1.32 23.60
C ARG A 140 23.73 1.36 24.12
N ILE A 141 24.68 1.86 23.33
CA ILE A 141 26.07 2.05 23.76
C ILE A 141 26.16 3.24 24.70
N SER A 142 25.55 4.38 24.36
CA SER A 142 25.58 5.58 25.22
C SER A 142 24.91 5.38 26.58
N SER A 143 23.88 4.54 26.69
CA SER A 143 23.22 4.23 27.97
C SER A 143 24.04 3.31 28.88
N ASN A 144 24.91 2.47 28.32
CA ASN A 144 25.74 1.54 29.09
C ASN A 144 27.04 2.18 29.60
N ASP A 145 27.57 3.19 28.91
CA ASP A 145 28.77 3.90 29.36
C ASP A 145 28.49 4.88 30.52
N SER A 146 27.25 5.38 30.65
CA SER A 146 26.85 6.22 31.78
C SER A 146 26.71 5.48 33.12
N ILE A 147 26.69 4.14 33.13
CA ILE A 147 26.50 3.35 34.37
C ILE A 147 27.84 2.97 35.03
N LYS A 148 28.98 3.10 34.34
CA LYS A 148 30.29 2.67 34.87
C LYS A 148 31.12 3.74 35.60
N SER A 149 30.59 4.94 35.86
CA SER A 149 31.36 6.04 36.48
C SER A 149 31.00 6.35 37.95
N VAL A 150 30.17 5.54 38.61
CA VAL A 150 29.75 5.77 40.00
C VAL A 150 30.03 4.54 40.87
N GLU A 151 31.26 4.06 40.93
CA GLU A 151 31.64 3.08 41.97
C GLU A 151 33.15 2.98 42.27
N GLU A 152 33.91 4.06 42.20
CA GLU A 152 35.26 4.10 42.79
C GLU A 152 35.53 5.45 43.44
N GLY A 153 35.09 5.61 44.68
CA GLY A 153 35.35 6.85 45.42
C GLY A 153 34.76 6.89 46.81
N SER A 154 35.27 6.07 47.73
CA SER A 154 35.74 6.54 49.05
C SER A 154 36.26 5.39 49.90
N ILE A 155 37.58 5.35 49.98
CA ILE A 155 38.34 4.69 51.05
C ILE A 155 38.28 5.61 52.28
N LYS A 156 37.90 5.08 53.45
CA LYS A 156 38.70 5.09 54.69
C LYS A 156 37.93 4.46 55.85
#